data_AF-A0A380H658-F1
#
_entry.id   AF-A0A380H658-F1
#
_cell.length_a   1.000
_cell.length_b   1.000
_cell.length_c   1.000
_cell.angle_alpha   90.00
_cell.angle_beta   90.00
_cell.angle_gamma   90.00
#
_symmetry.space_group_name_H-M   'P 1'
#
loop_
_entity.id
_entity.type
_entity.pdbx_description
1 polymer ?
#
loop_
_entity_poly.entity_id
_entity_poly.type
_entity_poly.pdbx_seq_one_letter_code
_entity_poly.pdbx_strand_id
1 'polypeptide(L)'
;MIVKREHWADEIISNKNFNLVVNGIEELICNPHPFTQLLHDAIRVAYNYSISCVHISKNGENGLNHMIKNRDLYEAYPHPDRPVDLTVKGQNIKDILEYSYAYIEFNNEKLSLTIIDETLFTIWQGFKYTVDMTKEPFNRVQIDDLDMDQMYRITMTDYCYRNYKDYLHDATIHETHSETMGVLIRKNLKDNIYDIEVDHNFRVNY
;
A
#
# COMPACT_ATOMS: atom_id res chain seq x y z
N MET A 1 -14.94 -21.61 23.62
CA MET A 1 -14.43 -21.02 22.37
C MET A 1 -14.05 -19.53 22.51
N ILE A 2 -14.56 -18.82 23.51
CA ILE A 2 -14.26 -17.39 23.80
C ILE A 2 -12.83 -17.20 24.33
N VAL A 3 -12.40 -18.04 25.29
CA VAL A 3 -11.06 -17.96 25.92
C VAL A 3 -9.89 -18.10 24.93
N LYS A 4 -10.01 -18.94 23.88
CA LYS A 4 -8.95 -19.10 22.87
C LYS A 4 -8.74 -17.86 22.00
N ARG A 5 -9.80 -17.05 21.79
CA ARG A 5 -9.76 -15.88 20.91
C ARG A 5 -9.10 -14.69 21.60
N GLU A 6 -9.36 -14.52 22.90
CA GLU A 6 -8.71 -13.51 23.75
C GLU A 6 -7.21 -13.79 23.89
N HIS A 7 -6.81 -15.04 24.12
CA HIS A 7 -5.40 -15.41 24.18
C HIS A 7 -4.63 -15.17 22.87
N TRP A 8 -5.27 -15.38 21.72
CA TRP A 8 -4.62 -15.07 20.44
C TRP A 8 -4.48 -13.57 20.23
N ALA A 9 -5.53 -12.79 20.53
CA ALA A 9 -5.52 -11.34 20.32
C ALA A 9 -4.40 -10.63 21.11
N ASP A 10 -4.12 -11.11 22.32
CA ASP A 10 -3.08 -10.55 23.19
C ASP A 10 -1.67 -11.15 22.99
N GLU A 11 -1.51 -12.15 22.12
CA GLU A 11 -0.18 -12.69 21.80
C GLU A 11 0.65 -11.61 21.08
N ILE A 12 1.86 -11.41 21.61
CA ILE A 12 2.86 -10.50 21.05
C ILE A 12 3.41 -11.09 19.75
N ILE A 13 3.33 -10.30 18.68
CA ILE A 13 3.98 -10.57 17.39
C ILE A 13 5.44 -10.13 17.45
N SER A 14 5.69 -8.90 17.92
CA SER A 14 7.03 -8.31 17.96
C SER A 14 7.23 -7.43 19.20
N ASN A 15 8.44 -7.50 19.75
CA ASN A 15 8.91 -6.62 20.83
C ASN A 15 9.85 -5.51 20.31
N LYS A 16 10.06 -5.43 18.99
CA LYS A 16 10.88 -4.40 18.38
C LYS A 16 10.14 -3.07 18.40
N ASN A 17 10.86 -1.99 18.67
CA ASN A 17 10.28 -0.64 18.71
C ASN A 17 10.19 -0.06 17.29
N PHE A 18 9.30 -0.62 16.46
CA PHE A 18 8.97 -0.03 15.17
C PHE A 18 8.15 1.25 15.40
N ASN A 19 8.53 2.35 14.74
CA ASN A 19 7.69 3.54 14.66
C ASN A 19 6.88 3.49 13.36
N LEU A 20 5.67 2.95 13.46
CA LEU A 20 4.76 2.79 12.32
C LEU A 20 3.48 3.59 12.50
N VAL A 21 3.44 4.52 13.46
CA VAL A 21 2.28 5.36 13.75
C VAL A 21 2.03 6.27 12.56
N VAL A 22 0.78 6.34 12.14
CA VAL A 22 0.31 7.22 11.06
C VAL A 22 -0.50 8.34 11.69
N ASN A 23 -0.26 9.59 11.31
CA ASN A 23 -0.93 10.77 11.85
C ASN A 23 -1.91 11.38 10.84
N GLY A 24 -2.77 10.53 10.27
CA GLY A 24 -3.69 10.90 9.18
C GLY A 24 -3.23 10.39 7.83
N ILE A 25 -4.18 10.20 6.92
CA ILE A 25 -3.92 9.64 5.59
C ILE A 25 -3.07 10.57 4.72
N GLU A 26 -3.08 11.87 5.00
CA GLU A 26 -2.27 12.88 4.32
C GLU A 26 -0.78 12.58 4.43
N GLU A 27 -0.33 12.06 5.57
CA GLU A 27 1.05 11.66 5.78
C GLU A 27 1.46 10.58 4.76
N LEU A 28 0.56 9.62 4.50
CA LEU A 28 0.80 8.50 3.59
C LEU A 28 0.65 8.89 2.12
N ILE A 29 -0.24 9.85 1.82
CA ILE A 29 -0.43 10.38 0.47
C ILE A 29 0.77 11.23 0.06
N CYS A 30 1.27 12.07 0.96
CA CYS A 30 2.30 13.05 0.63
C CYS A 30 3.73 12.53 0.78
N ASN A 31 3.96 11.51 1.61
CA ASN A 31 5.31 11.07 1.97
C ASN A 31 5.46 9.54 1.99
N PRO A 32 6.62 9.01 1.59
CA PRO A 32 7.02 7.66 1.94
C PRO A 32 6.96 7.44 3.46
N HIS A 33 6.41 6.30 3.90
CA HIS A 33 6.13 6.07 5.32
C HIS A 33 6.51 4.64 5.76
N PRO A 34 7.04 4.44 6.99
CA PRO A 34 7.36 3.09 7.50
C PRO A 34 6.19 2.10 7.46
N PHE A 35 4.96 2.56 7.71
CA PHE A 35 3.78 1.69 7.65
C PHE A 35 3.51 1.17 6.24
N THR A 36 3.63 2.01 5.21
CA THR A 36 3.43 1.58 3.82
C THR A 36 4.59 0.72 3.34
N GLN A 37 5.81 1.00 3.80
CA GLN A 37 6.97 0.13 3.59
C GLN A 37 6.70 -1.28 4.13
N LEU A 38 6.15 -1.43 5.34
CA LEU A 38 5.78 -2.74 5.88
C LEU A 38 4.80 -3.50 4.98
N LEU A 39 3.82 -2.81 4.38
CA LEU A 39 2.88 -3.43 3.43
C LEU A 39 3.60 -3.88 2.15
N HIS A 40 4.51 -3.07 1.61
CA HIS A 40 5.31 -3.43 0.44
C HIS A 40 6.28 -4.57 0.73
N ASP A 41 6.90 -4.61 1.90
CA ASP A 41 7.76 -5.73 2.29
C ASP A 41 6.93 -7.00 2.45
N ALA A 42 5.73 -6.91 3.04
CA ALA A 42 4.85 -8.05 3.22
C ALA A 42 4.36 -8.63 1.90
N ILE A 43 3.95 -7.78 0.95
CA ILE A 43 3.49 -8.26 -0.36
C ILE A 43 4.64 -8.90 -1.16
N ARG A 44 5.89 -8.42 -0.96
CA ARG A 44 7.09 -9.01 -1.57
C ARG A 44 7.49 -10.37 -1.01
N VAL A 45 7.05 -10.73 0.20
CA VAL A 45 7.20 -12.10 0.72
C VAL A 45 6.46 -13.11 -0.16
N ALA A 46 5.30 -12.74 -0.71
CA ALA A 46 4.54 -13.61 -1.61
C ALA A 46 5.19 -13.70 -3.00
N TYR A 47 5.59 -12.56 -3.55
CA TYR A 47 6.25 -12.48 -4.86
C TYR A 47 7.34 -11.42 -4.82
N ASN A 48 8.61 -11.83 -4.99
CA ASN A 48 9.75 -10.93 -4.93
C ASN A 48 9.94 -10.16 -6.25
N TYR A 49 8.97 -9.31 -6.60
CA TYR A 49 9.04 -8.40 -7.73
C TYR A 49 9.41 -6.98 -7.27
N SER A 50 10.10 -6.25 -8.15
CA SER A 50 10.52 -4.87 -7.88
C SER A 50 9.31 -3.94 -7.72
N ILE A 51 8.31 -4.09 -8.58
CA ILE A 51 7.12 -3.23 -8.60
C ILE A 51 6.00 -3.85 -7.79
N SER A 52 5.46 -3.08 -6.85
CA SER A 52 4.31 -3.48 -6.04
C SER A 52 3.33 -2.33 -5.83
N CYS A 53 2.06 -2.68 -5.66
CA CYS A 53 0.96 -1.77 -5.41
C CYS A 53 0.17 -2.25 -4.19
N VAL A 54 0.06 -1.40 -3.18
CA VAL A 54 -0.73 -1.64 -1.97
C VAL A 54 -1.76 -0.53 -1.80
N HIS A 55 -2.67 -0.72 -0.86
CA HIS A 55 -3.63 0.31 -0.42
C HIS A 55 -3.66 0.34 1.10
N ILE A 56 -4.23 1.41 1.66
CA ILE A 56 -4.47 1.53 3.09
C ILE A 56 -5.85 0.97 3.41
N SER A 57 -5.91 -0.06 4.24
CA SER A 57 -7.17 -0.58 4.75
C SER A 57 -7.84 0.42 5.70
N LYS A 58 -9.16 0.41 5.78
CA LYS A 58 -9.92 1.20 6.75
C LYS A 58 -9.42 0.90 8.18
N ASN A 59 -9.09 1.94 8.95
CA ASN A 59 -8.42 1.92 10.27
C ASN A 59 -6.88 1.76 10.29
N GLY A 60 -6.24 1.52 9.14
CA GLY A 60 -4.77 1.54 9.03
C GLY A 60 -4.15 2.93 9.22
N GLU A 61 -4.98 3.97 9.26
CA GLU A 61 -4.62 5.38 9.47
C GLU A 61 -3.99 5.71 10.84
N ASN A 62 -4.00 4.77 11.80
CA ASN A 62 -3.29 4.90 13.07
C ASN A 62 -1.97 4.11 13.09
N GLY A 63 -1.73 3.27 12.09
CA GLY A 63 -0.52 2.46 11.98
C GLY A 63 -0.34 1.42 13.10
N LEU A 64 0.91 1.17 13.48
CA LEU A 64 1.29 0.25 14.57
C LEU A 64 2.27 0.93 15.53
N ASN A 65 2.20 0.59 16.83
CA ASN A 65 3.10 1.16 17.84
C ASN A 65 3.74 0.11 18.72
N HIS A 66 4.94 0.43 19.21
CA HIS A 66 5.64 -0.26 20.30
C HIS A 66 5.62 -1.80 20.19
N MET A 67 5.05 -2.47 21.19
CA MET A 67 4.89 -3.91 21.26
C MET A 67 3.64 -4.31 20.47
N ILE A 68 3.85 -4.88 19.30
CA ILE A 68 2.76 -5.21 18.38
C ILE A 68 2.16 -6.56 18.77
N LYS A 69 0.87 -6.59 19.05
CA LYS A 69 0.07 -7.81 19.28
C LYS A 69 -0.76 -8.16 18.05
N ASN A 70 -1.32 -9.37 18.04
CA ASN A 70 -2.24 -9.77 16.97
C ASN A 70 -3.48 -8.85 16.87
N ARG A 71 -3.99 -8.30 18.00
CA ARG A 71 -5.12 -7.35 17.96
C ARG A 71 -4.76 -6.06 17.22
N ASP A 72 -3.56 -5.54 17.43
CA ASP A 72 -3.11 -4.28 16.85
C ASP A 72 -2.94 -4.44 15.34
N LEU A 73 -2.34 -5.56 14.91
CA LEU A 73 -2.26 -5.91 13.49
C LEU A 73 -3.64 -6.08 12.84
N TYR A 74 -4.56 -6.76 13.52
CA TYR A 74 -5.92 -6.96 13.01
C TYR A 74 -6.69 -5.64 12.90
N GLU A 75 -6.50 -4.72 13.85
CA GLU A 75 -7.11 -3.39 13.82
C GLU A 75 -6.50 -2.53 12.70
N ALA A 76 -5.19 -2.60 12.47
CA ALA A 76 -4.50 -1.86 11.40
C ALA A 76 -4.75 -2.42 9.99
N TYR A 77 -4.90 -3.75 9.85
CA TYR A 77 -5.17 -4.43 8.58
C TYR A 77 -6.22 -5.55 8.74
N PRO A 78 -7.51 -5.20 8.86
CA PRO A 78 -8.59 -6.17 9.13
C PRO A 78 -8.99 -7.01 7.92
N HIS A 79 -8.64 -6.56 6.71
CA HIS A 79 -9.09 -7.18 5.47
C HIS A 79 -8.24 -8.39 5.08
N PRO A 80 -8.85 -9.50 4.65
CA PRO A 80 -8.13 -10.72 4.28
C PRO A 80 -7.60 -10.64 2.83
N ASP A 81 -7.07 -9.48 2.44
CA ASP A 81 -6.61 -9.24 1.07
C ASP A 81 -5.44 -10.16 0.72
N ARG A 82 -5.33 -10.55 -0.54
CA ARG A 82 -4.32 -11.49 -1.03
C ARG A 82 -3.47 -10.86 -2.13
N PRO A 83 -2.15 -11.10 -2.14
CA PRO A 83 -1.30 -10.71 -3.27
C PRO A 83 -1.74 -11.40 -4.57
N VAL A 84 -1.76 -10.64 -5.66
CA VAL A 84 -2.01 -11.10 -7.03
C VAL A 84 -0.76 -10.82 -7.86
N ASP A 85 -0.30 -11.81 -8.61
CA ASP A 85 0.76 -11.70 -9.62
C ASP A 85 0.15 -11.39 -10.98
N LEU A 86 0.56 -10.27 -11.57
CA LEU A 86 0.02 -9.78 -12.83
C LEU A 86 1.12 -9.15 -13.69
N THR A 87 0.90 -9.14 -14.99
CA THR A 87 1.69 -8.38 -15.96
C THR A 87 0.82 -7.28 -16.56
N VAL A 88 1.26 -6.03 -16.45
CA VAL A 88 0.50 -4.83 -16.85
C VAL A 88 1.35 -3.89 -17.69
N LYS A 89 0.69 -3.05 -18.49
CA LYS A 89 1.34 -2.00 -19.24
C LYS A 89 1.76 -0.84 -18.31
N GLY A 90 2.86 -0.16 -18.61
CA GLY A 90 3.29 1.04 -17.86
C GLY A 90 2.19 2.12 -17.81
N GLN A 91 1.42 2.26 -18.89
CA GLN A 91 0.27 3.15 -18.94
C GLN A 91 -0.79 2.82 -17.87
N ASN A 92 -1.08 1.53 -17.60
CA ASN A 92 -2.05 1.13 -16.59
C ASN A 92 -1.63 1.63 -15.19
N ILE A 93 -0.34 1.56 -14.88
CA ILE A 93 0.23 2.03 -13.61
C ILE A 93 0.02 3.55 -13.50
N LYS A 94 0.33 4.29 -14.57
CA LYS A 94 0.14 5.74 -14.62
C LYS A 94 -1.33 6.12 -14.44
N ASP A 95 -2.25 5.45 -15.13
CA ASP A 95 -3.67 5.79 -15.07
C ASP A 95 -4.26 5.54 -13.67
N ILE A 96 -3.84 4.47 -13.00
CA ILE A 96 -4.24 4.18 -11.60
C ILE A 96 -3.69 5.23 -10.63
N LEU A 97 -2.43 5.65 -10.80
CA LEU A 97 -1.84 6.73 -10.02
C LEU A 97 -2.58 8.06 -10.25
N GLU A 98 -2.81 8.43 -11.51
CA GLU A 98 -3.56 9.64 -11.87
C GLU A 98 -4.96 9.62 -11.25
N TYR A 99 -5.67 8.51 -11.32
CA TYR A 99 -6.97 8.35 -10.68
C TYR A 99 -6.89 8.53 -9.16
N SER A 100 -5.88 7.95 -8.51
CA SER A 100 -5.69 8.05 -7.06
C SER A 100 -5.51 9.50 -6.63
N TYR A 101 -4.78 10.30 -7.41
CA TYR A 101 -4.55 11.72 -7.11
C TYR A 101 -5.62 12.66 -7.66
N ALA A 102 -6.43 12.27 -8.64
CA ALA A 102 -7.43 13.15 -9.28
C ALA A 102 -8.56 13.62 -8.35
N TYR A 103 -8.84 12.85 -7.29
CA TYR A 103 -9.98 13.07 -6.40
C TYR A 103 -9.58 13.54 -5.00
N ILE A 104 -8.32 13.98 -4.85
CA ILE A 104 -7.71 14.51 -3.64
C ILE A 104 -7.49 16.00 -3.85
N GLU A 105 -7.93 16.81 -2.88
CA GLU A 105 -7.70 18.25 -2.87
C GLU A 105 -7.15 18.70 -1.52
N PHE A 106 -6.14 19.57 -1.52
CA PHE A 106 -5.56 20.16 -0.33
C PHE A 106 -6.05 21.60 -0.12
N ASN A 107 -6.33 21.96 1.13
CA ASN A 107 -6.60 23.33 1.55
C ASN A 107 -5.75 23.64 2.78
N ASN A 108 -4.89 24.67 2.69
CA ASN A 108 -3.92 25.03 3.73
C ASN A 108 -3.10 23.81 4.21
N GLU A 109 -2.54 23.04 3.26
CA GLU A 109 -1.71 21.86 3.52
C GLU A 109 -2.43 20.70 4.24
N LYS A 110 -3.77 20.74 4.33
CA LYS A 110 -4.59 19.66 4.86
C LYS A 110 -5.47 19.08 3.78
N LEU A 111 -5.68 17.77 3.81
CA LEU A 111 -6.63 17.14 2.90
C LEU A 111 -8.02 17.68 3.19
N SER A 112 -8.62 18.26 2.16
CA SER A 112 -9.87 19.01 2.25
C SER A 112 -11.04 18.28 1.62
N LEU A 113 -10.75 17.40 0.66
CA LEU A 113 -11.76 16.60 -0.03
C LEU A 113 -11.15 15.29 -0.54
N THR A 114 -11.85 14.20 -0.26
CA THR A 114 -11.70 12.90 -0.92
C THR A 114 -13.05 12.56 -1.54
N ILE A 115 -13.16 12.66 -2.87
CA ILE A 115 -14.40 12.24 -3.57
C ILE A 115 -14.47 10.70 -3.64
N ILE A 116 -13.31 10.05 -3.61
CA ILE A 116 -13.18 8.60 -3.55
C ILE A 116 -13.03 8.12 -2.12
N ASP A 117 -13.46 6.89 -1.87
CA ASP A 117 -13.15 6.19 -0.62
C ASP A 117 -11.62 6.13 -0.45
N GLU A 118 -11.12 6.63 0.68
CA GLU A 118 -9.70 6.67 1.03
C GLU A 118 -9.00 5.32 0.93
N THR A 119 -9.74 4.22 1.12
CA THR A 119 -9.21 2.86 0.95
C THR A 119 -8.88 2.51 -0.49
N LEU A 120 -9.33 3.30 -1.46
CA LEU A 120 -8.99 3.13 -2.88
C LEU A 120 -7.63 3.75 -3.21
N PHE A 121 -7.08 4.63 -2.38
CA PHE A 121 -5.81 5.26 -2.68
C PHE A 121 -4.69 4.21 -2.79
N THR A 122 -4.05 4.17 -3.97
CA THR A 122 -2.97 3.22 -4.24
C THR A 122 -1.61 3.82 -3.96
N ILE A 123 -0.73 2.98 -3.40
CA ILE A 123 0.65 3.33 -3.07
C ILE A 123 1.55 2.37 -3.83
N TRP A 124 2.50 2.93 -4.58
CA TRP A 124 3.33 2.20 -5.52
C TRP A 124 4.80 2.29 -5.15
N GLN A 125 5.53 1.19 -5.33
CA GLN A 125 6.99 1.12 -5.21
C GLN A 125 7.63 0.42 -6.40
N GLY A 126 8.94 0.57 -6.55
CA GLY A 126 9.75 -0.08 -7.59
C GLY A 126 10.04 0.80 -8.82
N PHE A 127 9.62 2.06 -8.78
CA PHE A 127 9.85 3.07 -9.80
C PHE A 127 9.70 4.47 -9.19
N LYS A 128 10.29 5.48 -9.81
CA LYS A 128 10.28 6.87 -9.36
C LYS A 128 9.15 7.67 -9.99
N TYR A 129 8.43 8.42 -9.16
CA TYR A 129 7.40 9.33 -9.65
C TYR A 129 7.30 10.61 -8.84
N THR A 130 6.85 11.68 -9.50
CA THR A 130 6.51 12.96 -8.89
C THR A 130 5.04 13.25 -9.15
N VAL A 131 4.37 13.78 -8.15
CA VAL A 131 2.99 14.27 -8.28
C VAL A 131 2.98 15.78 -8.10
N ASP A 132 2.33 16.48 -9.02
CA ASP A 132 2.16 17.93 -8.99
C ASP A 132 0.66 18.24 -8.85
N MET A 133 0.25 18.55 -7.62
CA MET A 133 -1.14 18.85 -7.29
C MET A 133 -1.60 20.22 -7.82
N THR A 134 -0.67 21.06 -8.33
CA THR A 134 -1.01 22.32 -8.99
C THR A 134 -1.54 22.13 -10.41
N LYS A 135 -1.39 20.92 -10.98
CA LYS A 135 -1.93 20.55 -12.28
C LYS A 135 -3.36 20.03 -12.17
N GLU A 136 -4.07 20.16 -13.28
CA GLU A 136 -5.43 19.62 -13.43
C GLU A 136 -5.45 18.11 -13.12
N PRO A 137 -6.55 17.60 -12.51
CA PRO A 137 -6.77 16.17 -12.33
C PRO A 137 -6.48 15.37 -13.61
N PHE A 138 -5.94 14.16 -13.42
CA PHE A 138 -5.47 13.27 -14.50
C PHE A 138 -4.27 13.78 -15.32
N ASN A 139 -3.62 14.86 -14.88
CA ASN A 139 -2.38 15.36 -15.45
C ASN A 139 -1.34 15.68 -14.35
N ARG A 140 -1.44 15.02 -13.19
CA ARG A 140 -0.64 15.32 -12.00
C ARG A 140 0.64 14.49 -11.92
N VAL A 141 0.68 13.30 -12.52
CA VAL A 141 1.71 12.29 -12.29
C VAL A 141 2.75 12.25 -13.40
N GLN A 142 4.03 12.38 -12.99
CA GLN A 142 5.18 12.12 -13.84
C GLN A 142 5.92 10.89 -13.32
N ILE A 143 6.13 9.89 -14.18
CA ILE A 143 6.92 8.69 -13.90
C ILE A 143 8.23 8.80 -14.67
N ASP A 144 9.38 8.62 -14.00
CA ASP A 144 10.69 8.92 -14.57
C ASP A 144 11.38 7.70 -15.21
N ASP A 145 11.04 6.49 -14.79
CA ASP A 145 11.79 5.26 -15.09
C ASP A 145 10.91 4.07 -15.55
N LEU A 146 9.70 4.35 -16.05
CA LEU A 146 8.87 3.37 -16.76
C LEU A 146 8.54 3.84 -18.19
N ASP A 147 8.53 2.91 -19.13
CA ASP A 147 8.02 3.07 -20.49
C ASP A 147 6.52 2.75 -20.48
N MET A 148 5.70 3.70 -20.94
CA MET A 148 4.25 3.56 -20.94
C MET A 148 3.76 2.46 -21.88
N ASP A 149 4.55 2.07 -22.88
CA ASP A 149 4.24 1.01 -23.84
C ASP A 149 4.76 -0.38 -23.44
N GLN A 150 5.64 -0.46 -22.44
CA GLN A 150 6.21 -1.71 -21.97
C GLN A 150 5.31 -2.43 -20.95
N MET A 151 5.40 -3.77 -20.94
CA MET A 151 4.76 -4.62 -19.93
C MET A 151 5.70 -4.89 -18.75
N TYR A 152 5.16 -4.80 -17.53
CA TYR A 152 5.86 -5.01 -16.27
C TYR A 152 5.15 -6.09 -15.45
N ARG A 153 5.92 -7.00 -14.85
CA ARG A 153 5.39 -7.96 -13.88
C ARG A 153 5.40 -7.31 -12.50
N ILE A 154 4.21 -7.24 -11.89
CA ILE A 154 3.98 -6.52 -10.64
C ILE A 154 3.21 -7.41 -9.66
N THR A 155 3.18 -7.00 -8.40
CA THR A 155 2.27 -7.55 -7.41
C THR A 155 1.33 -6.48 -6.87
N MET A 156 0.04 -6.77 -6.80
CA MET A 156 -0.91 -5.90 -6.09
C MET A 156 -1.85 -6.72 -5.22
N THR A 157 -2.54 -6.09 -4.27
CA THR A 157 -3.57 -6.81 -3.52
C THR A 157 -4.79 -7.08 -4.41
N ASP A 158 -5.52 -8.16 -4.12
CA ASP A 158 -6.75 -8.52 -4.82
C ASP A 158 -7.85 -7.45 -4.64
N TYR A 159 -7.81 -6.67 -3.55
CA TYR A 159 -8.61 -5.47 -3.38
C TYR A 159 -8.29 -4.40 -4.43
N CYS A 160 -7.01 -4.03 -4.62
CA CYS A 160 -6.60 -3.09 -5.66
C CYS A 160 -7.00 -3.61 -7.04
N TYR A 161 -6.72 -4.89 -7.32
CA TYR A 161 -7.07 -5.51 -8.59
C TYR A 161 -8.57 -5.40 -8.91
N ARG A 162 -9.46 -5.74 -7.95
CA ARG A 162 -10.91 -5.67 -8.15
C ARG A 162 -11.40 -4.25 -8.44
N ASN A 163 -10.87 -3.26 -7.72
CA ASN A 163 -11.29 -1.87 -7.85
C ASN A 163 -10.72 -1.16 -9.09
N TYR A 164 -9.56 -1.61 -9.56
CA TYR A 164 -8.87 -0.99 -10.71
C TYR A 164 -8.89 -1.85 -11.98
N LYS A 165 -9.67 -2.95 -12.01
CA LYS A 165 -9.69 -3.87 -13.16
C LYS A 165 -9.93 -3.16 -14.50
N ASP A 166 -10.73 -2.09 -14.50
CA ASP A 166 -11.11 -1.36 -15.71
C ASP A 166 -9.95 -0.50 -16.25
N TYR A 167 -8.91 -0.22 -15.44
CA TYR A 167 -7.65 0.41 -15.85
C TYR A 167 -6.58 -0.62 -16.25
N LEU A 168 -6.81 -1.91 -16.00
CA LEU A 168 -5.86 -2.99 -16.25
C LEU A 168 -6.03 -3.55 -17.67
N HIS A 169 -6.01 -2.68 -18.68
CA HIS A 169 -6.10 -3.07 -20.08
C HIS A 169 -4.92 -3.99 -20.46
N ASP A 170 -5.21 -5.05 -21.22
CA ASP A 170 -4.23 -6.06 -21.65
C ASP A 170 -3.46 -6.74 -20.51
N ALA A 171 -3.94 -6.63 -19.27
CA ALA A 171 -3.29 -7.25 -18.13
C ALA A 171 -3.44 -8.78 -18.17
N THR A 172 -2.36 -9.48 -17.82
CA THR A 172 -2.37 -10.93 -17.64
C THR A 172 -2.27 -11.26 -16.16
N ILE A 173 -3.22 -12.03 -15.64
CA ILE A 173 -3.20 -12.52 -14.25
C ILE A 173 -2.57 -13.89 -14.25
N HIS A 174 -1.54 -14.08 -13.42
CA HIS A 174 -0.82 -15.35 -13.33
C HIS A 174 -1.32 -16.19 -12.16
N GLU A 175 -1.34 -15.61 -10.96
CA GLU A 175 -1.67 -16.32 -9.72
C GLU A 175 -2.19 -15.38 -8.63
N THR A 176 -3.04 -15.91 -7.75
CA THR A 176 -3.36 -15.26 -6.47
C THR A 176 -2.75 -16.08 -5.34
N HIS A 177 -1.94 -15.43 -4.52
CA HIS A 177 -1.25 -16.08 -3.41
C HIS A 177 -2.26 -16.58 -2.36
N SER A 178 -1.95 -17.73 -1.73
CA SER A 178 -2.89 -18.39 -0.81
C SER A 178 -3.03 -17.67 0.54
N GLU A 179 -1.94 -17.09 1.04
CA GLU A 179 -1.92 -16.35 2.30
C GLU A 179 -2.33 -14.88 2.12
N THR A 180 -2.97 -14.34 3.17
CA THR A 180 -3.43 -12.95 3.19
C THR A 180 -2.31 -11.99 3.59
N MET A 181 -2.47 -10.71 3.26
CA MET A 181 -1.58 -9.62 3.68
C MET A 181 -1.35 -9.62 5.19
N GLY A 182 -2.39 -9.78 6.02
CA GLY A 182 -2.23 -9.87 7.48
C GLY A 182 -1.31 -11.01 7.94
N VAL A 183 -1.35 -12.17 7.27
CA VAL A 183 -0.41 -13.27 7.56
C VAL A 183 1.02 -12.91 7.15
N LEU A 184 1.20 -12.28 5.99
CA LEU A 184 2.50 -11.88 5.47
C LEU A 184 3.14 -10.77 6.30
N ILE A 185 2.36 -9.75 6.71
CA ILE A 185 2.80 -8.69 7.63
C ILE A 185 3.26 -9.30 8.95
N ARG A 186 2.47 -10.24 9.50
CA ARG A 186 2.84 -10.95 10.73
C ARG A 186 4.16 -11.71 10.58
N LYS A 187 4.44 -12.32 9.42
CA LYS A 187 5.73 -13.01 9.18
C LYS A 187 6.90 -12.05 9.29
N ASN A 188 6.83 -10.89 8.64
CA ASN A 188 7.88 -9.87 8.72
C ASN A 188 8.08 -9.39 10.17
N LEU A 189 7.00 -9.01 10.85
CA LEU A 189 7.07 -8.50 12.22
C LEU A 189 7.60 -9.53 13.24
N LYS A 190 7.34 -10.82 13.01
CA LYS A 190 7.88 -11.93 13.84
C LYS A 190 9.35 -12.21 13.56
N ASP A 191 9.88 -11.79 12.43
CA ASP A 191 11.26 -12.06 12.08
C ASP A 191 12.21 -11.15 12.88
N ASN A 192 13.11 -11.77 13.63
CA ASN A 192 14.09 -11.08 14.46
C ASN A 192 15.14 -10.32 13.66
N ILE A 193 15.35 -10.63 12.36
CA ILE A 193 16.28 -9.87 11.51
C ILE A 193 15.58 -8.83 10.63
N TYR A 194 14.24 -8.85 10.55
CA TYR A 194 13.50 -7.86 9.77
C TYR A 194 13.63 -6.44 10.35
N ASP A 195 13.94 -5.48 9.49
CA ASP A 195 13.92 -4.06 9.80
C ASP A 195 13.29 -3.31 8.63
N ILE A 196 12.83 -2.09 8.87
CA ILE A 196 12.08 -1.30 7.89
C ILE A 196 13.00 -0.25 7.29
N GLU A 197 13.31 -0.41 6.00
CA GLU A 197 14.02 0.58 5.20
C GLU A 197 13.05 1.24 4.23
N VAL A 198 12.69 2.51 4.49
CA VAL A 198 11.70 3.23 3.70
C VAL A 198 12.27 3.59 2.32
N ASP A 199 11.64 3.09 1.25
CA ASP A 199 11.94 3.48 -0.12
C ASP A 199 11.38 4.88 -0.40
N HIS A 200 12.27 5.81 -0.74
CA HIS A 200 11.91 7.19 -1.08
C HIS A 200 11.73 7.35 -2.58
N ASN A 201 10.77 6.61 -3.13
CA ASN A 201 10.53 6.54 -4.57
C ASN A 201 9.58 7.63 -5.10
N PHE A 202 8.93 8.41 -4.24
CA PHE A 202 8.04 9.47 -4.70
C PHE A 202 8.09 10.75 -3.87
N ARG A 203 7.57 11.81 -4.48
CA ARG A 203 7.32 13.11 -3.85
C ARG A 203 6.01 13.72 -4.37
N VAL A 204 5.32 14.46 -3.52
CA VAL A 204 4.11 15.21 -3.89
C VAL A 204 4.40 16.70 -3.67
N ASN A 205 4.17 17.51 -4.70
CA ASN A 205 4.24 18.96 -4.65
C ASN A 205 2.81 19.51 -4.63
N TYR A 206 2.48 20.34 -3.66
CA TYR A 206 1.16 20.97 -3.50
C TYR A 206 1.30 22.38 -2.93
#